data_AF-A0A7V9IFE3-F1
#
_entry.id   AF-A0A7V9IFE3-F1
#
_cell.length_a   1.000
_cell.length_b   1.000
_cell.length_c   1.000
_cell.angle_alpha   90.00
_cell.angle_beta   90.00
_cell.angle_gamma   90.00
#
_symmetry.space_group_name_H-M   'P 1'
#
loop_
_entity.id
_entity.type
_entity.pdbx_description
1 polymer ?
#
loop_
_entity_poly.entity_id
_entity_poly.type
_entity_poly.pdbx_seq_one_letter_code
_entity_poly.pdbx_strand_id
1 'polypeptide(L)'
;MTASAPVAARTMRAAVLQAPRRLALEPRAIPEAGAGETLVRLQGSGVCASSLPLWEGRPWFRYPLETGAPGHEGWGFEVESGRRVALLCEQAFSEYAVVREELVVPLPAELDGTPFPGEALGCALNVFARSGIRAGETVGIVGTGFLGLLLVQLCVHAGARTIAFSRRRESLELARSFGAETPADADDESCDVAIEAAGAQETLDLAARLCRVRGRLVIAGYHQDGRRSVDLQLW
;
A
#
# COMPACT_ATOMS: atom_id res chain seq x y z
N MET A 1 41.72 -33.39 -1.91
CA MET A 1 40.94 -32.28 -2.51
C MET A 1 39.80 -32.90 -3.31
N THR A 2 38.66 -33.11 -2.66
CA THR A 2 37.43 -33.58 -3.33
C THR A 2 36.61 -32.35 -3.67
N ALA A 3 36.59 -31.99 -4.96
CA ALA A 3 35.67 -30.98 -5.47
C ALA A 3 34.24 -31.43 -5.17
N SER A 4 33.49 -30.64 -4.40
CA SER A 4 32.06 -30.90 -4.23
C SER A 4 31.39 -30.70 -5.58
N ALA A 5 30.48 -31.60 -5.96
CA ALA A 5 29.63 -31.41 -7.13
C ALA A 5 28.91 -30.05 -7.01
N PRO A 6 28.73 -29.30 -8.12
CA PRO A 6 27.95 -28.07 -8.08
C PRO A 6 26.54 -28.42 -7.62
N VAL A 7 26.09 -27.81 -6.53
CA VAL A 7 24.69 -27.85 -6.12
C VAL A 7 23.90 -27.32 -7.32
N ALA A 8 23.05 -28.16 -7.93
CA ALA A 8 22.22 -27.71 -9.04
C ALA A 8 21.47 -26.46 -8.59
N ALA A 9 21.72 -25.33 -9.26
CA ALA A 9 21.11 -24.05 -8.89
C ALA A 9 19.60 -24.24 -8.87
N ARG A 10 18.99 -24.10 -7.68
CA ARG A 10 17.55 -24.21 -7.52
C ARG A 10 16.92 -23.06 -8.30
N THR A 11 15.91 -23.38 -9.11
CA THR A 11 15.20 -22.37 -9.90
C THR A 11 13.86 -22.02 -9.25
N MET A 12 13.39 -20.82 -9.55
CA MET A 12 12.06 -20.30 -9.22
C MET A 12 11.42 -19.68 -10.46
N ARG A 13 10.10 -19.50 -10.42
CA ARG A 13 9.38 -18.64 -11.35
C ARG A 13 9.34 -17.22 -10.81
N ALA A 14 9.56 -16.26 -11.70
CA ALA A 14 9.40 -14.86 -11.38
C ALA A 14 8.75 -14.12 -12.56
N ALA A 15 7.96 -13.12 -12.24
CA ALA A 15 7.35 -12.27 -13.23
C ALA A 15 8.34 -11.22 -13.73
N VAL A 16 8.32 -10.95 -15.02
CA VAL A 16 9.11 -9.90 -15.66
C VAL A 16 8.17 -9.08 -16.52
N LEU A 17 8.06 -7.79 -16.22
CA LEU A 17 7.33 -6.87 -17.08
C LEU A 17 8.24 -6.49 -18.25
N GLN A 18 8.02 -7.12 -19.40
CA GLN A 18 8.90 -7.03 -20.58
C GLN A 18 8.64 -5.78 -21.41
N ALA A 19 7.41 -5.27 -21.39
CA ALA A 19 6.96 -4.05 -22.05
C ALA A 19 5.68 -3.57 -21.36
N PRO A 20 5.17 -2.37 -21.67
CA PRO A 20 3.86 -1.92 -21.19
C PRO A 20 2.79 -2.99 -21.44
N ARG A 21 2.04 -3.33 -20.38
CA ARG A 21 0.99 -4.36 -20.37
C ARG A 21 1.42 -5.76 -20.81
N ARG A 22 2.72 -6.08 -20.75
CA ARG A 22 3.27 -7.37 -21.20
C ARG A 22 4.13 -8.01 -20.11
N LEU A 23 3.50 -8.90 -19.33
CA LEU A 23 4.15 -9.69 -18.29
C LEU A 23 4.51 -11.09 -18.83
N ALA A 24 5.70 -11.58 -18.50
CA ALA A 24 6.10 -12.96 -18.72
C ALA A 24 6.49 -13.61 -17.38
N LEU A 25 6.13 -14.88 -17.20
CA LEU A 25 6.69 -15.70 -16.13
C LEU A 25 7.92 -16.42 -16.66
N GLU A 26 9.05 -16.21 -16.02
CA GLU A 26 10.32 -16.76 -16.47
C GLU A 26 11.00 -17.58 -15.36
N PRO A 27 11.69 -18.68 -15.71
CA PRO A 27 12.55 -19.39 -14.77
C PRO A 27 13.78 -18.54 -14.44
N ARG A 28 14.14 -18.52 -13.16
CA ARG A 28 15.24 -17.74 -12.59
C ARG A 28 15.95 -18.54 -11.52
N ALA A 29 17.23 -18.29 -11.28
CA ALA A 29 17.90 -18.85 -10.11
C ALA A 29 17.27 -18.27 -8.84
N ILE A 30 17.14 -19.11 -7.80
CA ILE A 30 16.81 -18.60 -6.47
C ILE A 30 18.01 -17.77 -5.99
N PRO A 31 17.81 -16.50 -5.60
CA PRO A 31 18.89 -15.66 -5.10
C PRO A 31 19.42 -16.17 -3.76
N GLU A 32 20.70 -15.91 -3.50
CA GLU A 32 21.33 -16.18 -2.21
C GLU A 32 21.27 -14.92 -1.34
N ALA A 33 20.91 -15.06 -0.07
CA ALA A 33 20.91 -13.94 0.86
C ALA A 33 22.34 -13.65 1.34
N GLY A 34 22.74 -12.37 1.33
CA GLY A 34 24.00 -11.90 1.88
C GLY A 34 23.94 -11.63 3.39
N ALA A 35 25.01 -11.05 3.92
CA ALA A 35 25.06 -10.65 5.32
C ALA A 35 24.03 -9.53 5.62
N GLY A 36 23.19 -9.73 6.63
CA GLY A 36 22.11 -8.79 7.00
C GLY A 36 20.88 -8.86 6.09
N GLU A 37 20.81 -9.89 5.24
CA GLU A 37 19.67 -10.18 4.39
C GLU A 37 19.08 -11.55 4.73
N THR A 38 17.80 -11.72 4.45
CA THR A 38 17.10 -13.00 4.59
C THR A 38 16.43 -13.37 3.27
N LEU A 39 16.38 -14.67 2.99
CA LEU A 39 15.66 -15.21 1.85
C LEU A 39 14.24 -15.58 2.31
N VAL A 40 13.24 -14.98 1.68
CA VAL A 40 11.82 -15.28 1.95
C VAL A 40 11.23 -16.05 0.78
N ARG A 41 10.61 -17.20 1.07
CA ARG A 41 9.72 -17.89 0.14
C ARG A 41 8.34 -17.24 0.20
N LEU A 42 7.97 -16.57 -0.88
CA LEU A 42 6.75 -15.78 -0.95
C LEU A 42 5.51 -16.68 -1.03
N GLN A 43 4.49 -16.34 -0.25
CA GLN A 43 3.14 -16.89 -0.37
C GLN A 43 2.26 -16.00 -1.25
N GLY A 44 2.54 -14.71 -1.29
CA GLY A 44 1.87 -13.75 -2.15
C GLY A 44 2.45 -12.34 -2.03
N SER A 45 1.92 -11.46 -2.87
CA SER A 45 2.18 -10.03 -2.86
C SER A 45 0.88 -9.29 -3.07
N GLY A 46 0.71 -8.16 -2.37
CA GLY A 46 -0.32 -7.19 -2.69
C GLY A 46 -0.05 -6.54 -4.05
N VAL A 47 -1.10 -5.94 -4.62
CA VAL A 47 -1.04 -5.21 -5.89
C VAL A 47 -1.52 -3.79 -5.63
N CYS A 48 -0.57 -2.87 -5.61
CA CYS A 48 -0.85 -1.46 -5.36
C CYS A 48 -1.27 -0.72 -6.64
N ALA A 49 -2.12 0.30 -6.48
CA ALA A 49 -2.43 1.24 -7.56
C ALA A 49 -1.18 2.00 -8.04
N SER A 50 -0.14 2.13 -7.20
CA SER A 50 1.15 2.74 -7.55
C SER A 50 1.87 2.02 -8.70
N SER A 51 1.54 0.75 -8.95
CA SER A 51 2.06 -0.05 -10.06
C SER A 51 1.38 0.27 -11.40
N LEU A 52 0.26 1.02 -11.43
CA LEU A 52 -0.50 1.27 -12.66
C LEU A 52 0.28 2.08 -13.71
N PRO A 53 0.96 3.20 -13.39
CA PRO A 53 1.76 3.92 -14.39
C PRO A 53 2.86 3.06 -15.03
N LEU A 54 3.43 2.16 -14.23
CA LEU A 54 4.45 1.22 -14.65
C LEU A 54 3.84 0.05 -15.45
N TRP A 55 2.61 -0.36 -15.20
CA TRP A 55 1.89 -1.29 -16.07
C TRP A 55 1.49 -0.64 -17.41
N GLU A 56 1.06 0.63 -17.37
CA GLU A 56 0.61 1.41 -18.54
C GLU A 56 1.72 1.84 -19.49
N GLY A 57 2.96 1.94 -19.02
CA GLY A 57 4.08 2.39 -19.85
C GLY A 57 4.26 3.90 -19.90
N ARG A 58 4.14 4.61 -18.77
CA ARG A 58 4.43 6.05 -18.77
C ARG A 58 5.87 6.34 -19.26
N PRO A 59 6.12 7.48 -19.94
CA PRO A 59 7.37 7.70 -20.69
C PRO A 59 8.67 7.67 -19.88
N TRP A 60 8.59 7.77 -18.55
CA TRP A 60 9.74 7.75 -17.65
C TRP A 60 10.15 6.34 -17.18
N PHE A 61 9.39 5.29 -17.51
CA PHE A 61 9.76 3.91 -17.20
C PHE A 61 10.60 3.28 -18.32
N ARG A 62 11.51 2.38 -17.94
CA ARG A 62 12.33 1.59 -18.85
C ARG A 62 12.01 0.11 -18.68
N TYR A 63 11.98 -0.62 -19.78
CA TYR A 63 11.66 -2.05 -19.82
C TYR A 63 12.81 -2.83 -20.48
N PRO A 64 12.97 -4.13 -20.17
CA PRO A 64 12.24 -4.89 -19.16
C PRO A 64 12.56 -4.42 -17.74
N LEU A 65 11.64 -4.66 -16.80
CA LEU A 65 11.93 -4.45 -15.38
C LEU A 65 12.83 -5.55 -14.83
N GLU A 66 13.38 -5.28 -13.65
CA GLU A 66 14.05 -6.31 -12.85
C GLU A 66 13.12 -7.49 -12.57
N THR A 67 13.73 -8.65 -12.35
CA THR A 67 13.01 -9.88 -12.06
C THR A 67 12.19 -9.72 -10.78
N GLY A 68 10.90 -10.01 -10.86
CA GLY A 68 9.97 -9.89 -9.74
C GLY A 68 9.41 -8.50 -9.52
N ALA A 69 9.88 -7.49 -10.26
CA ALA A 69 9.40 -6.13 -10.11
C ALA A 69 8.16 -5.86 -10.98
N PRO A 70 7.20 -5.04 -10.50
CA PRO A 70 7.15 -4.43 -9.17
C PRO A 70 6.71 -5.45 -8.11
N GLY A 71 6.82 -5.14 -6.83
CA GLY A 71 6.25 -5.99 -5.78
C GLY A 71 6.75 -5.59 -4.40
N HIS A 72 6.09 -4.61 -3.80
CA HIS A 72 6.48 -4.03 -2.51
C HIS A 72 5.63 -4.46 -1.31
N GLU A 73 4.66 -5.34 -1.53
CA GLU A 73 3.71 -5.75 -0.50
C GLU A 73 3.75 -7.26 -0.25
N GLY A 74 4.95 -7.83 -0.10
CA GLY A 74 5.16 -9.27 0.01
C GLY A 74 4.82 -9.85 1.39
N TRP A 75 4.39 -11.11 1.41
CA TRP A 75 4.38 -11.95 2.62
C TRP A 75 4.76 -13.39 2.31
N GLY A 76 5.34 -14.09 3.29
CA GLY A 76 5.83 -15.44 3.08
C GLY A 76 6.48 -16.05 4.31
N PHE A 77 7.38 -16.99 4.08
CA PHE A 77 8.17 -17.63 5.13
C PHE A 77 9.65 -17.41 4.89
N GLU A 78 10.36 -16.95 5.91
CA GLU A 78 11.82 -16.97 5.91
C GLU A 78 12.31 -18.41 5.74
N VAL A 79 13.24 -18.63 4.81
CA VAL A 79 13.72 -19.97 4.47
C VAL A 79 14.55 -20.57 5.60
N GLU A 80 15.34 -19.76 6.29
CA GLU A 80 16.21 -20.22 7.38
C GLU A 80 15.43 -20.51 8.66
N SER A 81 14.60 -19.56 9.12
CA SER A 81 13.90 -19.66 10.40
C SER A 81 12.55 -20.40 10.30
N GLY A 82 11.98 -20.49 9.10
CA GLY A 82 10.61 -20.99 8.90
C GLY A 82 9.51 -20.04 9.39
N ARG A 83 9.88 -18.86 9.91
CA ARG A 83 8.94 -17.88 10.46
C ARG A 83 8.14 -17.22 9.34
N ARG A 84 6.84 -17.01 9.60
CA ARG A 84 5.98 -16.26 8.69
C ARG A 84 6.18 -14.76 8.86
N VAL A 85 6.34 -14.04 7.75
CA VAL A 85 6.71 -12.63 7.74
C VAL A 85 5.98 -11.84 6.67
N ALA A 86 5.79 -10.55 6.92
CA ALA A 86 5.56 -9.54 5.89
C ALA A 86 6.88 -8.81 5.60
N LEU A 87 7.04 -8.32 4.37
CA LEU A 87 8.26 -7.67 3.93
C LEU A 87 7.97 -6.49 3.01
N LEU A 88 8.80 -5.45 3.16
CA LEU A 88 8.91 -4.37 2.19
C LEU A 88 10.09 -4.68 1.25
N CYS A 89 9.80 -4.96 -0.01
CA CYS A 89 10.81 -5.21 -1.05
C CYS A 89 10.37 -4.57 -2.37
N GLU A 90 11.01 -4.88 -3.51
CA GLU A 90 10.56 -4.38 -4.82
C GLU A 90 10.32 -5.51 -5.83
N GLN A 91 10.55 -6.76 -5.41
CA GLN A 91 10.61 -7.93 -6.29
C GLN A 91 9.62 -9.04 -5.89
N ALA A 92 8.55 -8.71 -5.14
CA ALA A 92 7.61 -9.68 -4.60
C ALA A 92 6.72 -10.38 -5.66
N PHE A 93 6.80 -10.03 -6.94
CA PHE A 93 6.18 -10.85 -8.01
C PHE A 93 7.09 -12.01 -8.42
N SER A 94 7.65 -12.70 -7.43
CA SER A 94 8.53 -13.87 -7.54
C SER A 94 8.13 -14.93 -6.52
N GLU A 95 8.59 -16.18 -6.67
CA GLU A 95 8.39 -17.20 -5.62
C GLU A 95 9.36 -17.02 -4.44
N TYR A 96 10.48 -16.33 -4.63
CA TYR A 96 11.43 -15.96 -3.58
C TYR A 96 11.91 -14.51 -3.75
N ALA A 97 12.20 -13.85 -2.63
CA ALA A 97 12.83 -12.54 -2.60
C ALA A 97 13.90 -12.51 -1.50
N VAL A 98 15.02 -11.85 -1.79
CA VAL A 98 16.01 -11.44 -0.78
C VAL A 98 15.64 -10.05 -0.31
N VAL A 99 15.68 -9.85 0.99
CA VAL A 99 15.33 -8.56 1.61
C VAL A 99 16.23 -8.34 2.83
N ARG A 100 16.56 -7.09 3.12
CA ARG A 100 17.29 -6.71 4.34
C ARG A 100 16.45 -7.08 5.56
N GLU A 101 17.07 -7.67 6.57
CA GLU A 101 16.38 -8.14 7.78
C GLU A 101 15.53 -7.06 8.46
N GLU A 102 15.98 -5.80 8.42
CA GLU A 102 15.28 -4.65 9.00
C GLU A 102 13.95 -4.30 8.31
N LEU A 103 13.71 -4.80 7.09
CA LEU A 103 12.48 -4.60 6.33
C LEU A 103 11.50 -5.78 6.47
N VAL A 104 11.79 -6.70 7.38
CA VAL A 104 11.00 -7.91 7.63
C VAL A 104 10.29 -7.79 8.98
N VAL A 105 8.98 -8.00 8.96
CA VAL A 105 8.14 -7.97 10.17
C VAL A 105 7.54 -9.36 10.41
N PRO A 106 7.77 -9.96 11.59
CA PRO A 106 7.13 -11.22 11.97
C PRO A 106 5.62 -11.09 11.99
N LEU A 107 4.92 -12.04 11.37
CA LEU A 107 3.47 -12.13 11.47
C LEU A 107 3.08 -13.01 12.67
N PRO A 108 2.16 -12.55 13.54
CA PRO A 108 1.67 -13.35 14.65
C PRO A 108 0.84 -14.55 14.14
N ALA A 109 0.78 -15.62 14.94
CA ALA A 109 0.14 -16.88 14.56
C ALA A 109 -1.37 -16.72 14.29
N GLU A 110 -2.01 -15.73 14.90
CA GLU A 110 -3.40 -15.35 14.68
C GLU A 110 -3.70 -14.97 13.22
N LEU A 111 -2.68 -14.62 12.43
CA LEU A 111 -2.80 -14.29 11.02
C LEU A 111 -2.45 -15.46 10.08
N ASP A 112 -2.18 -16.65 10.61
CA ASP A 112 -1.80 -17.81 9.80
C ASP A 112 -2.86 -18.15 8.74
N GLY A 113 -2.39 -18.34 7.50
CA GLY A 113 -3.27 -18.56 6.34
C GLY A 113 -3.98 -17.31 5.80
N THR A 114 -3.91 -16.17 6.50
CA THR A 114 -4.52 -14.91 6.05
C THR A 114 -3.56 -14.11 5.16
N PRO A 115 -3.92 -13.74 3.92
CA PRO A 115 -3.13 -12.81 3.11
C PRO A 115 -2.85 -11.50 3.85
N PHE A 116 -1.61 -11.02 3.82
CA PHE A 116 -1.22 -9.85 4.61
C PHE A 116 -0.23 -8.94 3.85
N PRO A 117 -0.74 -8.02 2.99
CA PRO A 117 0.08 -6.99 2.38
C PRO A 117 0.49 -5.95 3.44
N GLY A 118 1.63 -6.21 4.10
CA GLY A 118 2.07 -5.43 5.27
C GLY A 118 2.39 -3.96 4.97
N GLU A 119 2.91 -3.66 3.79
CA GLU A 119 3.26 -2.29 3.37
C GLU A 119 2.05 -1.36 3.43
N ALA A 120 0.89 -1.78 2.90
CA ALA A 120 -0.29 -0.93 2.85
C ALA A 120 -0.82 -0.57 4.26
N LEU A 121 -0.68 -1.49 5.23
CA LEU A 121 -0.96 -1.20 6.64
C LEU A 121 0.07 -0.23 7.23
N GLY A 122 1.36 -0.44 6.96
CA GLY A 122 2.43 0.48 7.36
C GLY A 122 2.20 1.90 6.82
N CYS A 123 1.80 2.03 5.57
CA CYS A 123 1.43 3.29 4.94
C CYS A 123 0.27 3.97 5.67
N ALA A 124 -0.81 3.23 5.95
CA ALA A 124 -1.96 3.75 6.71
C ALA A 124 -1.57 4.25 8.11
N LEU A 125 -0.76 3.47 8.84
CA LEU A 125 -0.26 3.85 10.17
C LEU A 125 0.60 5.11 10.12
N ASN A 126 1.46 5.24 9.11
CA ASN A 126 2.30 6.43 8.94
C ASN A 126 1.47 7.68 8.60
N VAL A 127 0.47 7.57 7.71
CA VAL A 127 -0.48 8.65 7.41
C VAL A 127 -1.22 9.07 8.67
N PHE A 128 -1.75 8.12 9.42
CA PHE A 128 -2.47 8.38 10.67
C PHE A 128 -1.59 9.03 11.74
N ALA A 129 -0.36 8.55 11.94
CA ALA A 129 0.56 9.15 12.91
C ALA A 129 0.91 10.61 12.55
N ARG A 130 1.08 10.90 11.26
CA ARG A 130 1.46 12.24 10.77
C ARG A 130 0.30 13.22 10.67
N SER A 131 -0.93 12.74 10.57
CA SER A 131 -2.13 13.60 10.56
C SER A 131 -2.39 14.26 11.92
N GLY A 132 -1.88 13.65 13.01
CA GLY A 132 -2.06 14.14 14.38
C GLY A 132 -3.51 14.11 14.84
N ILE A 133 -4.33 13.19 14.28
CA ILE A 133 -5.74 13.02 14.63
C ILE A 133 -5.89 12.72 16.13
N ARG A 134 -6.90 13.33 16.74
CA ARG A 134 -7.22 13.17 18.17
C ARG A 134 -8.67 12.71 18.35
N ALA A 135 -8.92 12.09 19.49
CA ALA A 135 -10.28 11.74 19.90
C ALA A 135 -11.19 12.99 19.91
N GLY A 136 -12.42 12.83 19.46
CA GLY A 136 -13.42 13.90 19.38
C GLY A 136 -13.31 14.80 18.14
N GLU A 137 -12.24 14.72 17.35
CA GLU A 137 -12.14 15.43 16.07
C GLU A 137 -13.06 14.78 15.02
N THR A 138 -13.59 15.60 14.11
CA THR A 138 -14.30 15.16 12.91
C THR A 138 -13.30 15.00 11.77
N VAL A 139 -13.22 13.77 11.24
CA VAL A 139 -12.28 13.39 10.18
C VAL A 139 -13.05 12.99 8.92
N GLY A 140 -12.89 13.75 7.84
CA GLY A 140 -13.42 13.41 6.52
C GLY A 140 -12.39 12.62 5.71
N ILE A 141 -12.75 11.45 5.18
CA ILE A 141 -11.88 10.61 4.36
C ILE A 141 -12.47 10.52 2.95
N VAL A 142 -11.80 11.13 1.98
CA VAL A 142 -12.17 11.12 0.57
C VAL A 142 -11.40 10.02 -0.16
N GLY A 143 -12.11 8.96 -0.52
CA GLY A 143 -11.55 7.78 -1.18
C GLY A 143 -11.43 6.58 -0.24
N THR A 144 -12.46 5.72 -0.23
CA THR A 144 -12.49 4.47 0.56
C THR A 144 -12.05 3.26 -0.26
N GLY A 145 -10.82 3.33 -0.79
CA GLY A 145 -10.09 2.15 -1.27
C GLY A 145 -9.51 1.34 -0.11
N PHE A 146 -8.53 0.48 -0.38
CA PHE A 146 -7.86 -0.31 0.67
C PHE A 146 -7.25 0.60 1.76
N LEU A 147 -6.42 1.58 1.36
CA LEU A 147 -5.81 2.56 2.26
C LEU A 147 -6.87 3.37 3.03
N GLY A 148 -7.87 3.91 2.33
CA GLY A 148 -8.92 4.70 2.95
C GLY A 148 -9.73 3.91 3.99
N LEU A 149 -10.00 2.63 3.75
CA LEU A 149 -10.70 1.76 4.70
C LEU A 149 -9.85 1.40 5.93
N LEU A 150 -8.53 1.30 5.78
CA LEU A 150 -7.62 1.19 6.94
C LEU A 150 -7.63 2.49 7.75
N LEU A 151 -7.59 3.65 7.10
CA LEU A 151 -7.66 4.94 7.77
C LEU A 151 -8.99 5.15 8.49
N VAL A 152 -10.11 4.71 7.91
CA VAL A 152 -11.42 4.70 8.59
C VAL A 152 -11.31 3.96 9.92
N GLN A 153 -10.80 2.72 9.91
CA GLN A 153 -10.68 1.91 11.12
C GLN A 153 -9.76 2.57 12.16
N LEU A 154 -8.62 3.12 11.73
CA LEU A 154 -7.69 3.82 12.62
C LEU A 154 -8.33 5.06 13.27
N CYS A 155 -9.05 5.87 12.49
CA CYS A 155 -9.70 7.08 12.99
C CYS A 155 -10.85 6.75 13.96
N VAL A 156 -11.69 5.77 13.63
CA VAL A 156 -12.77 5.30 14.51
C VAL A 156 -12.19 4.73 15.81
N HIS A 157 -11.14 3.90 15.72
CA HIS A 157 -10.48 3.33 16.91
C HIS A 157 -9.84 4.41 17.80
N ALA A 158 -9.36 5.50 17.21
CA ALA A 158 -8.83 6.65 17.94
C ALA A 158 -9.92 7.53 18.58
N GLY A 159 -11.21 7.20 18.40
CA GLY A 159 -12.33 7.96 18.95
C GLY A 159 -12.66 9.24 18.18
N ALA A 160 -12.23 9.34 16.91
CA ALA A 160 -12.63 10.43 16.04
C ALA A 160 -13.99 10.15 15.38
N ARG A 161 -14.80 11.20 15.18
CA ARG A 161 -16.01 11.10 14.36
C ARG A 161 -15.58 11.01 12.90
N THR A 162 -15.70 9.83 12.31
CA THR A 162 -15.14 9.56 10.98
C THR A 162 -16.24 9.57 9.91
N ILE A 163 -16.04 10.36 8.86
CA ILE A 163 -16.96 10.51 7.74
C ILE A 163 -16.26 10.04 6.46
N ALA A 164 -16.87 9.13 5.71
CA ALA A 164 -16.30 8.51 4.53
C ALA A 164 -17.04 8.94 3.25
N PHE A 165 -16.28 9.39 2.25
CA PHE A 165 -16.77 9.81 0.94
C PHE A 165 -16.21 8.92 -0.17
N SER A 166 -17.10 8.40 -1.01
CA SER A 166 -16.75 7.56 -2.16
C SER A 166 -17.89 7.54 -3.17
N ARG A 167 -17.54 7.34 -4.44
CA ARG A 167 -18.51 7.14 -5.53
C ARG A 167 -19.07 5.71 -5.57
N ARG A 168 -18.42 4.76 -4.89
CA ARG A 168 -18.78 3.33 -4.92
C ARG A 168 -19.59 2.97 -3.68
N ARG A 169 -20.81 2.48 -3.90
CA ARG A 169 -21.74 2.10 -2.83
C ARG A 169 -21.15 1.02 -1.93
N GLU A 170 -20.47 0.03 -2.49
CA GLU A 170 -19.87 -1.09 -1.77
C GLU A 170 -18.74 -0.60 -0.84
N SER A 171 -17.97 0.41 -1.29
CA SER A 171 -16.94 1.02 -0.46
C SER A 171 -17.52 1.82 0.70
N LEU A 172 -18.68 2.48 0.51
CA LEU A 172 -19.41 3.15 1.59
C LEU A 172 -20.02 2.15 2.58
N GLU A 173 -20.57 1.04 2.10
CA GLU A 173 -21.11 -0.03 2.95
C GLU A 173 -20.03 -0.64 3.85
N LEU A 174 -18.84 -0.91 3.30
CA LEU A 174 -17.69 -1.33 4.10
C LEU A 174 -17.25 -0.27 5.11
N ALA A 175 -17.16 1.01 4.70
CA ALA A 175 -16.81 2.09 5.61
C ALA A 175 -17.80 2.19 6.80
N ARG A 176 -19.11 2.05 6.55
CA ARG A 176 -20.13 1.98 7.61
C ARG A 176 -19.92 0.81 8.53
N SER A 177 -19.59 -0.37 7.99
CA SER A 177 -19.33 -1.56 8.80
C SER A 177 -18.11 -1.40 9.73
N PHE A 178 -17.22 -0.46 9.41
CA PHE A 178 -16.08 -0.06 10.24
C PHE A 178 -16.36 1.16 11.14
N GLY A 179 -17.60 1.66 11.17
CA GLY A 179 -18.02 2.74 12.08
C GLY A 179 -17.95 4.15 11.50
N ALA A 180 -17.69 4.32 10.20
CA ALA A 180 -17.79 5.63 9.57
C ALA A 180 -19.23 6.04 9.25
N GLU A 181 -19.50 7.34 9.34
CA GLU A 181 -20.68 7.97 8.74
C GLU A 181 -20.46 8.15 7.23
N THR A 182 -21.54 8.12 6.45
CA THR A 182 -21.49 8.28 4.99
C THR A 182 -22.67 9.12 4.51
N PRO A 183 -22.67 10.43 4.77
CA PRO A 183 -23.74 11.31 4.29
C PRO A 183 -23.78 11.28 2.75
N ALA A 184 -24.96 11.56 2.20
CA ALA A 184 -25.13 11.67 0.75
C ALA A 184 -24.41 12.90 0.18
N ASP A 185 -24.42 13.98 0.95
CA ASP A 185 -23.83 15.26 0.61
C ASP A 185 -22.59 15.54 1.46
N ALA A 186 -21.71 16.38 0.93
CA ALA A 186 -20.49 16.84 1.58
C ALA A 186 -20.65 18.33 1.91
N ASP A 187 -20.69 18.65 3.19
CA ASP A 187 -20.73 20.03 3.66
C ASP A 187 -19.32 20.60 3.73
N ASP A 188 -19.12 21.78 3.15
CA ASP A 188 -17.85 22.50 3.22
C ASP A 188 -17.52 22.87 4.68
N GLU A 189 -16.22 22.93 4.99
CA GLU A 189 -15.67 23.28 6.32
C GLU A 189 -16.22 22.43 7.49
N SER A 190 -16.61 21.19 7.22
CA SER A 190 -17.22 20.28 8.19
C SER A 190 -16.22 19.43 8.98
N CYS A 191 -14.94 19.42 8.58
CA CYS A 191 -13.94 18.48 9.11
C CYS A 191 -12.74 19.21 9.75
N ASP A 192 -12.36 18.79 10.96
CA ASP A 192 -11.10 19.19 11.62
C ASP A 192 -9.88 18.68 10.87
N VAL A 193 -10.02 17.49 10.26
CA VAL A 193 -9.02 16.86 9.40
C VAL A 193 -9.72 16.31 8.17
N ALA A 194 -9.24 16.65 6.98
CA ALA A 194 -9.68 16.04 5.73
C ALA A 194 -8.53 15.23 5.13
N ILE A 195 -8.74 13.95 4.87
CA ILE A 195 -7.77 13.05 4.25
C ILE A 195 -8.20 12.76 2.81
N GLU A 196 -7.34 13.10 1.85
CA GLU A 196 -7.46 12.68 0.46
C GLU A 196 -6.70 11.35 0.29
N ALA A 197 -7.38 10.29 -0.14
CA ALA A 197 -6.81 8.95 -0.26
C ALA A 197 -7.10 8.27 -1.62
N ALA A 198 -7.55 9.02 -2.63
CA ALA A 198 -7.87 8.51 -3.96
C ALA A 198 -6.82 8.89 -5.03
N GLY A 199 -6.08 9.98 -4.85
CA GLY A 199 -5.02 10.40 -5.77
C GLY A 199 -5.51 11.15 -7.03
N ALA A 200 -6.74 11.64 -7.06
CA ALA A 200 -7.28 12.46 -8.16
C ALA A 200 -7.41 13.95 -7.80
N GLN A 201 -7.52 14.83 -8.82
CA GLN A 201 -7.68 16.26 -8.57
C GLN A 201 -9.04 16.56 -7.93
N GLU A 202 -10.11 15.92 -8.40
CA GLU A 202 -11.46 16.17 -7.90
C GLU A 202 -11.63 15.74 -6.43
N THR A 203 -10.95 14.68 -6.02
CA THR A 203 -10.93 14.22 -4.62
C THR A 203 -10.08 15.13 -3.74
N LEU A 204 -9.01 15.71 -4.28
CA LEU A 204 -8.21 16.71 -3.60
C LEU A 204 -9.00 18.00 -3.37
N ASP A 205 -9.74 18.45 -4.38
CA ASP A 205 -10.62 19.63 -4.27
C ASP A 205 -11.72 19.40 -3.23
N LEU A 206 -12.33 18.21 -3.21
CA LEU A 206 -13.32 17.85 -2.19
C LEU A 206 -12.71 17.83 -0.79
N ALA A 207 -11.56 17.18 -0.60
CA ALA A 207 -10.89 17.15 0.70
C ALA A 207 -10.50 18.56 1.17
N ALA A 208 -10.05 19.42 0.25
CA ALA A 208 -9.72 20.81 0.56
C ALA A 208 -10.94 21.61 1.04
N ARG A 209 -12.11 21.45 0.40
CA ARG A 209 -13.35 22.12 0.82
C ARG A 209 -13.92 21.60 2.14
N LEU A 210 -13.83 20.29 2.39
CA LEU A 210 -14.25 19.69 3.66
C LEU A 210 -13.44 20.22 4.85
N CYS A 211 -12.17 20.56 4.63
CA CYS A 211 -11.28 21.05 5.67
C CYS A 211 -11.71 22.46 6.13
N ARG A 212 -12.03 22.60 7.41
CA ARG A 212 -12.38 23.91 8.00
C ARG A 212 -11.17 24.84 8.12
N VAL A 213 -11.43 26.13 8.34
CA VAL A 213 -10.42 27.09 8.82
C VAL A 213 -9.66 26.55 10.06
N ARG A 214 -8.32 26.60 9.99
CA ARG A 214 -7.39 26.02 10.99
C ARG A 214 -7.48 24.50 11.15
N GLY A 215 -8.10 23.81 10.19
CA GLY A 215 -8.07 22.36 10.07
C GLY A 215 -6.77 21.87 9.43
N ARG A 216 -6.73 20.57 9.10
CA ARG A 216 -5.59 19.94 8.42
C ARG A 216 -6.06 19.19 7.18
N LEU A 217 -5.52 19.57 6.02
CA LEU A 217 -5.61 18.78 4.81
C LEU A 217 -4.45 17.79 4.76
N VAL A 218 -4.76 16.49 4.73
CA VAL A 218 -3.79 15.39 4.63
C VAL A 218 -3.90 14.77 3.25
N ILE A 219 -2.86 14.93 2.44
CA ILE A 219 -2.78 14.34 1.11
C ILE A 219 -2.07 12.99 1.23
N ALA A 220 -2.85 11.91 1.32
CA ALA A 220 -2.36 10.54 1.43
C ALA A 220 -2.41 9.79 0.10
N GLY A 221 -3.32 10.16 -0.79
CA GLY A 221 -3.45 9.57 -2.12
C GLY A 221 -2.21 9.81 -2.98
N TYR A 222 -1.90 8.84 -3.82
CA TYR A 222 -0.73 8.92 -4.69
C TYR A 222 -1.09 9.54 -6.04
N HIS A 223 -0.77 10.82 -6.23
CA HIS A 223 -1.04 11.57 -7.45
C HIS A 223 0.07 11.36 -8.52
N GLN A 224 -0.17 10.50 -9.52
CA GLN A 224 0.87 10.08 -10.48
C GLN A 224 0.68 10.58 -11.93
N ASP A 225 -0.37 11.35 -12.21
CA ASP A 225 -0.84 11.70 -13.56
C ASP A 225 -0.79 13.22 -13.86
N GLY A 226 0.09 13.96 -13.19
CA GLY A 226 0.43 15.34 -13.56
C GLY A 226 0.42 16.31 -12.38
N ARG A 227 0.44 17.62 -12.69
CA ARG A 227 0.39 18.67 -11.68
C ARG A 227 -0.96 18.65 -10.95
N ARG A 228 -0.92 19.06 -9.68
CA ARG A 228 -2.10 19.25 -8.84
C ARG A 228 -2.18 20.70 -8.38
N SER A 229 -3.41 21.18 -8.22
CA SER A 229 -3.72 22.47 -7.63
C SER A 229 -4.44 22.28 -6.31
N VAL A 230 -4.22 23.20 -5.39
CA VAL A 230 -5.02 23.36 -4.17
C VAL A 230 -5.43 24.82 -4.11
N ASP A 231 -6.71 25.08 -3.94
CA ASP A 231 -7.21 26.44 -3.79
C ASP A 231 -6.88 26.96 -2.38
N LEU A 232 -5.93 27.89 -2.31
CA LEU A 232 -5.48 28.49 -1.06
C LEU A 232 -6.42 29.59 -0.54
N GLN A 233 -7.48 29.95 -1.27
CA GLN A 233 -8.48 30.94 -0.82
C GLN A 233 -9.61 30.32 -0.01
N LEU A 234 -9.66 28.99 0.11
CA LEU A 234 -10.73 28.27 0.82
C LEU A 234 -10.75 28.52 2.33
N TRP A 235 -9.61 28.92 2.94
CA TRP A 235 -9.47 29.05 4.40
C TRP A 235 -8.64 30.28 4.80
#